data_AF-A0A2T2SHQ7-F1
#
_entry.id   AF-A0A2T2SHQ7-F1
#
_cell.length_a   1.000
_cell.length_b   1.000
_cell.length_c   1.000
_cell.angle_alpha   90.00
_cell.angle_beta   90.00
_cell.angle_gamma   90.00
#
_symmetry.space_group_name_H-M   'P 1'
#
loop_
_entity.id
_entity.type
_entity.pdbx_description
1 polymer ?
#
loop_
_entity_poly.entity_id
_entity_poly.type
_entity_poly.pdbx_seq_one_letter_code
_entity_poly.pdbx_strand_id
1 'polypeptide(L)' 'MKRFEELFAELQEKVARQDPDSGTVKAVNDGPHAIGKKILEEAGE' A
#
# COMPACT_ATOMS: atom_id res chain seq x y z
N MET A 1 5.19 3.73 -16.78
CA MET A 1 4.79 4.35 -15.49
C MET A 1 3.28 4.58 -15.54
N LYS A 2 2.55 4.10 -14.54
CA LYS A 2 1.12 4.42 -14.37
C LYS A 2 0.99 5.85 -13.85
N ARG A 3 -0.17 6.48 -14.05
CA ARG A 3 -0.50 7.74 -13.36
C ARG A 3 -0.81 7.49 -11.89
N PHE A 4 -0.71 8.54 -11.08
CA PHE A 4 -1.01 8.45 -9.65
C PHE A 4 -2.41 7.87 -9.39
N GLU A 5 -3.43 8.41 -10.05
CA GLU A 5 -4.82 7.95 -9.90
C GLU A 5 -5.02 6.49 -10.32
N GLU A 6 -4.35 6.06 -11.39
CA GLU A 6 -4.42 4.67 -11.86
C GLU A 6 -3.79 3.72 -10.85
N LEU A 7 -2.63 4.08 -10.29
CA LEU A 7 -1.99 3.30 -9.23
C LEU A 7 -2.87 3.27 -7.98
N PHE A 8 -3.39 4.41 -7.56
CA PHE A 8 -4.22 4.50 -6.35
C PHE A 8 -5.49 3.65 -6.47
N ALA A 9 -6.18 3.70 -7.61
CA ALA A 9 -7.36 2.87 -7.87
C ALA A 9 -7.03 1.37 -7.83
N GLU A 10 -5.91 0.95 -8.42
CA GLU A 10 -5.45 -0.45 -8.36
C GLU A 10 -5.15 -0.90 -6.93
N LEU A 11 -4.49 -0.06 -6.12
CA LEU A 11 -4.21 -0.38 -4.72
C LEU A 11 -5.51 -0.55 -3.92
N GLN A 12 -6.51 0.30 -4.15
CA GLN A 12 -7.84 0.16 -3.54
C GLN A 12 -8.51 -1.15 -3.95
N GLU A 13 -8.46 -1.51 -5.24
CA GLU A 13 -9.06 -2.74 -5.76
C GLU A 13 -8.43 -3.99 -5.13
N LYS A 14 -7.10 -4.02 -4.97
CA LYS A 14 -6.39 -5.10 -4.28
C LYS A 14 -6.84 -5.25 -2.83
N VAL A 15 -6.98 -4.14 -2.12
CA VAL A 15 -7.46 -4.13 -0.72
C VAL A 15 -8.91 -4.61 -0.64
N ALA A 16 -9.79 -4.16 -1.53
CA ALA A 16 -11.18 -4.57 -1.58
C ALA A 16 -11.34 -6.08 -1.86
N ARG A 17 -10.46 -6.66 -2.69
CA ARG A 17 -10.46 -8.09 -3.02
C ARG A 17 -9.77 -8.98 -1.99
N GLN A 18 -9.09 -8.39 -1.00
CA GLN A 18 -8.30 -9.14 0.00
C GLN A 18 -7.32 -10.13 -0.66
N ASP A 19 -6.64 -9.69 -1.72
CA ASP A 19 -5.67 -10.51 -2.44
C ASP A 19 -4.53 -10.95 -1.49
N PRO A 20 -4.38 -12.26 -1.21
CA PRO A 20 -3.42 -12.76 -0.22
C PRO A 20 -1.96 -12.58 -0.65
N ASP A 21 -1.69 -12.42 -1.95
CA ASP A 21 -0.35 -12.24 -2.49
C ASP A 21 0.03 -10.75 -2.60
N SER A 22 -0.90 -9.84 -2.27
CA SER A 22 -0.68 -8.40 -2.35
C SER A 22 0.07 -7.85 -1.14
N GLY A 23 1.27 -7.31 -1.38
CA GLY A 23 2.01 -6.55 -0.38
C GLY A 23 1.22 -5.36 0.17
N THR A 24 0.32 -4.77 -0.61
CA THR A 24 -0.59 -3.69 -0.17
C THR A 24 -1.61 -4.20 0.84
N VAL A 25 -2.21 -5.37 0.61
CA VAL A 25 -3.16 -5.98 1.56
C VAL A 25 -2.44 -6.29 2.87
N LYS A 26 -1.25 -6.89 2.79
CA LYS A 26 -0.41 -7.13 3.97
C LYS A 26 -0.12 -5.84 4.74
N ALA A 27 0.31 -4.78 4.05
CA ALA A 27 0.62 -3.50 4.70
C ALA A 27 -0.60 -2.85 5.37
N VAL A 28 -1.79 -2.93 4.75
CA VAL A 28 -3.04 -2.45 5.36
C VAL A 28 -3.40 -3.26 6.60
N ASN A 29 -3.22 -4.58 6.56
CA ASN A 29 -3.47 -5.46 7.70
C ASN A 29 -2.46 -5.22 8.86
N ASP A 30 -1.22 -4.85 8.54
CA ASP A 30 -0.18 -4.47 9.52
C ASP A 30 -0.48 -3.11 10.20
N GLY A 31 -1.41 -2.32 9.66
CA GLY A 31 -1.99 -1.13 10.29
C GLY A 31 -1.23 0.19 10.05
N PRO A 32 -1.82 1.33 10.47
CA PRO A 32 -1.32 2.66 10.12
C PRO A 32 0.05 3.00 10.72
N HIS A 33 0.40 2.43 11.89
CA HIS A 33 1.72 2.64 12.49
C HIS A 33 2.83 2.02 11.63
N ALA A 34 2.62 0.81 11.11
CA ALA A 34 3.59 0.14 10.24
C ALA A 34 3.78 0.91 8.92
N ILE A 35 2.67 1.34 8.31
CA ILE A 35 2.69 2.16 7.09
C ILE A 35 3.42 3.49 7.34
N GLY A 36 3.09 4.20 8.43
CA GLY A 36 3.72 5.47 8.79
C GLY A 36 5.23 5.33 9.04
N LYS A 37 5.65 4.26 9.71
CA LYS A 37 7.07 3.94 9.89
C LYS A 37 7.78 3.76 8.54
N LYS A 38 7.17 3.00 7.62
CA LYS A 38 7.77 2.75 6.30
C LYS A 38 7.85 4.02 5.45
N ILE A 39 6.85 4.90 5.52
CA ILE A 39 6.92 6.21 4.86
C ILE A 39 8.11 7.04 5.37
N LEU A 40 8.36 7.05 6.68
CA LEU A 40 9.49 7.78 7.26
C LEU A 40 10.84 7.19 6.85
N GLU A 41 10.95 5.87 6.79
CA GLU A 41 12.13 5.15 6.33
C GLU A 41 12.48 5.54 4.89
N GLU A 42 11.54 5.40 3.96
CA GLU A 42 11.75 5.70 2.52
C GLU A 42 11.97 7.19 2.23
N ALA A 43 11.42 8.10 3.05
CA ALA A 43 11.68 9.52 2.90
C ALA A 43 13.11 9.92 3.31
N GLY A 44 13.80 9.06 4.08
CA GLY A 44 15.18 9.25 4.52
C GLY A 44 16.23 8.56 3.67
N GLU A 45 15.83 7.74 2.69
CA GLU A 45 16.70 7.06 1.70
C GLU A 45 17.05 7.99 0.53
#